data_AF-A0A7Y6EDD2-F1
#
_entry.id   AF-A0A7Y6EDD2-F1
#
_cell.length_a   1.000
_cell.length_b   1.000
_cell.length_c   1.000
_cell.angle_alpha   90.00
_cell.angle_beta   90.00
_cell.angle_gamma   90.00
#
_symmetry.space_group_name_H-M   'P 1'
#
loop_
_entity.id
_entity.type
_entity.pdbx_description
1 polymer ?
#
loop_
_entity_poly.entity_id
_entity_poly.type
_entity_poly.pdbx_seq_one_letter_code
_entity_poly.pdbx_strand_id
1 'polypeptide(L)' 'MIDFEAVQRLNVQDGDLLVVPPDSDQHDMELLINALYVQMPGRKVIIIRGPVQQLDVGDMNKLGWYRA' A
#
# COMPACT_ATOMS: atom_id res chain seq x y z
N MET A 1 -14.91 6.70 13.01
CA MET A 1 -14.77 7.91 12.18
C MET A 1 -13.31 8.00 11.79
N ILE A 2 -13.01 8.02 10.49
CA ILE A 2 -11.63 8.05 10.02
C ILE A 2 -11.00 9.42 10.32
N ASP A 3 -9.77 9.42 10.81
CA ASP A 3 -9.01 10.64 11.08
C ASP A 3 -8.41 11.16 9.78
N PHE A 4 -9.05 12.19 9.20
CA PHE A 4 -8.62 12.79 7.95
C PHE A 4 -7.28 13.51 8.05
N GLU A 5 -6.92 14.03 9.22
CA GLU A 5 -5.64 14.68 9.43
C GLU A 5 -4.51 13.64 9.39
N ALA A 6 -4.74 12.48 10.03
CA ALA A 6 -3.81 11.35 9.95
C ALA A 6 -3.61 10.86 8.51
N VAL A 7 -4.69 10.78 7.71
CA VAL A 7 -4.61 10.37 6.30
C VAL A 7 -3.83 11.39 5.46
N GLN A 8 -4.01 12.70 5.69
CA GLN A 8 -3.21 13.72 5.00
C GLN A 8 -1.71 13.62 5.32
N ARG A 9 -1.35 13.29 6.56
CA ARG A 9 0.04 13.13 6.98
C ARG A 9 0.76 11.95 6.29
N LEU A 10 0.02 11.00 5.72
CA LEU A 10 0.61 9.94 4.90
C LEU A 10 1.26 10.48 3.62
N ASN A 11 0.91 11.69 3.19
CA ASN A 11 1.48 12.39 2.02
C ASN A 11 1.59 11.50 0.77
N VAL A 12 0.54 10.70 0.53
CA VAL A 12 0.51 9.69 -0.53
C VAL A 12 0.56 10.36 -1.90
N GLN A 13 1.52 9.99 -2.73
CA GLN A 13 1.67 10.46 -4.10
C GLN A 13 0.93 9.56 -5.10
N ASP A 14 0.71 10.07 -6.31
CA ASP A 14 0.19 9.25 -7.40
C ASP A 14 1.20 8.13 -7.73
N GLY A 15 0.72 6.89 -7.78
CA GLY A 15 1.53 5.69 -8.00
C GLY A 15 2.10 5.03 -6.75
N ASP A 16 1.84 5.58 -5.55
CA ASP A 16 2.40 5.02 -4.31
C ASP A 16 1.88 3.62 -3.99
N LEU A 17 2.76 2.85 -3.34
CA LEU A 17 2.46 1.56 -2.74
C LEU A 17 2.42 1.71 -1.21
N LEU A 18 1.24 1.54 -0.64
CA LEU A 18 1.03 1.54 0.81
C LEU A 18 0.99 0.11 1.33
N VAL A 19 1.84 -0.17 2.31
CA VAL A 19 1.86 -1.47 2.99
C VAL A 19 1.24 -1.29 4.37
N VAL A 20 0.14 -1.99 4.60
CA VAL A 20 -0.53 -2.02 5.90
C VAL A 20 -0.18 -3.32 6.65
N PRO A 21 -0.34 -3.35 7.99
CA PRO A 21 -0.11 -4.55 8.79
C PRO A 21 -0.88 -5.79 8.25
N PRO A 22 -0.30 -7.00 8.37
CA PRO A 22 -0.91 -8.23 7.84
C PRO A 22 -2.27 -8.57 8.45
N ASP A 23 -2.48 -8.15 9.69
CA ASP A 23 -3.66 -8.38 10.51
C ASP A 23 -4.71 -7.25 10.38
N SER A 24 -4.49 -6.29 9.47
CA SER A 24 -5.45 -5.21 9.21
C SER A 24 -6.79 -5.78 8.72
N ASP A 25 -7.87 -5.39 9.39
CA ASP A 25 -9.22 -5.83 9.05
C ASP A 25 -9.68 -5.30 7.68
N GLN A 26 -10.61 -6.02 7.04
CA GLN A 26 -11.19 -5.62 5.76
C GLN A 26 -11.92 -4.27 5.85
N HIS A 27 -12.65 -4.04 6.94
CA HIS A 27 -13.41 -2.81 7.13
C HIS A 27 -12.49 -1.59 7.24
N ASP A 28 -11.40 -1.69 7.99
CA ASP A 28 -10.44 -0.59 8.15
C ASP A 28 -9.74 -0.25 6.83
N MET A 29 -9.51 -1.25 5.99
CA MET A 29 -8.95 -1.08 4.64
C MET A 29 -9.91 -0.31 3.73
N GLU A 30 -11.21 -0.63 3.77
CA GLU A 30 -12.22 0.10 3.01
C GLU A 30 -12.36 1.54 3.48
N LEU A 31 -12.28 1.78 4.80
CA LEU A 31 -12.26 3.12 5.36
C LEU A 31 -11.07 3.92 4.82
N LEU A 32 -9.86 3.34 4.84
CA LEU A 32 -8.66 3.98 4.31
C LEU A 32 -8.80 4.31 2.81
N ILE A 33 -9.29 3.38 2.00
CA ILE A 33 -9.54 3.60 0.56
C ILE A 33 -10.49 4.78 0.35
N ASN A 34 -11.59 4.81 1.09
CA ASN A 34 -12.58 5.88 0.99
C ASN A 34 -11.99 7.24 1.42
N ALA A 35 -11.19 7.28 2.49
CA ALA A 35 -10.55 8.52 2.91
C ALA A 35 -9.53 9.03 1.89
N LEU A 36 -8.72 8.14 1.30
CA LEU A 36 -7.77 8.51 0.25
C LEU A 36 -8.52 9.03 -1.00
N TYR A 37 -9.61 8.38 -1.38
CA TYR A 37 -10.42 8.82 -2.53
C TYR A 37 -11.00 10.22 -2.33
N VAL A 38 -11.49 10.53 -1.12
CA VAL A 38 -12.05 11.85 -0.78
C VAL A 38 -10.95 12.92 -0.70
N GLN A 39 -9.83 12.62 -0.06
CA GLN A 39 -8.76 13.59 0.19
C GLN A 39 -7.90 13.85 -1.06
N MET A 40 -7.75 12.85 -1.92
CA MET A 40 -6.80 12.86 -3.04
C MET A 40 -7.48 12.35 -4.32
N PRO A 41 -8.51 13.05 -4.84
CA PRO A 41 -9.26 12.59 -5.98
C PRO A 41 -8.36 12.44 -7.21
N GLY A 42 -8.50 11.31 -7.91
CA GLY A 42 -7.78 11.00 -9.15
C GLY A 42 -6.39 10.39 -8.96
N ARG A 43 -5.87 10.25 -7.73
CA ARG A 43 -4.61 9.53 -7.49
C ARG A 43 -4.82 8.02 -7.55
N LYS A 44 -3.89 7.32 -8.20
CA LYS A 44 -3.80 5.86 -8.24
C LYS A 44 -2.87 5.41 -7.13
N VAL A 45 -3.37 4.58 -6.23
CA VAL A 45 -2.59 4.07 -5.10
C VAL A 45 -2.85 2.58 -4.99
N ILE A 46 -1.81 1.80 -4.71
CA ILE A 46 -1.93 0.37 -4.42
C ILE A 46 -1.80 0.19 -2.90
N ILE A 47 -2.72 -0.55 -2.30
CA ILE A 47 -2.66 -0.90 -0.88
C ILE A 47 -2.51 -2.42 -0.77
N ILE A 48 -1.48 -2.88 -0.07
CA ILE A 48 -1.19 -4.30 0.14
C ILE A 48 -1.20 -4.61 1.64
N ARG A 49 -1.83 -5.72 2.02
CA ARG A 49 -1.60 -6.37 3.31
C ARG A 49 -0.29 -7.12 3.26
N GLY A 50 0.71 -6.53 3.88
CA GLY A 50 2.09 -7.02 3.85
C GLY A 50 2.44 -7.85 5.08
N PRO A 51 3.58 -8.52 5.06
CA PRO A 51 4.84 -7.91 4.62
C PRO A 51 5.00 -7.89 3.10
N VAL A 52 5.38 -6.73 2.57
CA VAL A 52 5.94 -6.61 1.21
C VAL A 52 7.45 -6.47 1.37
N GLN A 53 8.20 -7.32 0.68
CA GLN A 53 9.65 -7.28 0.67
C GLN A 53 10.10 -6.80 -0.70
N GLN A 54 10.96 -5.78 -0.70
CA GLN A 54 11.70 -5.41 -1.90
C GLN A 54 12.89 -6.35 -2.02
N LEU A 55 12.91 -7.14 -3.08
CA LEU A 55 14.01 -8.05 -3.39
C LEU A 55 14.84 -7.46 -4.52
N ASP A 56 16.16 -7.61 -4.43
CA ASP A 56 17.02 -7.35 -5.58
C ASP A 56 16.97 -8.52 -6.57
N VAL A 57 17.50 -8.29 -7.78
CA VAL A 57 17.52 -9.31 -8.84
C VAL A 57 18.27 -10.57 -8.40
N GLY A 58 19.31 -10.44 -7.57
CA GLY A 58 20.08 -11.56 -7.06
C GLY A 58 19.25 -12.44 -6.12
N ASP A 59 18.49 -11.84 -5.21
CA ASP A 59 17.59 -12.55 -4.32
C ASP A 59 16.41 -13.18 -5.07
N MET A 60 15.87 -12.49 -6.07
CA MET A 60 14.85 -13.04 -6.98
C MET A 60 15.37 -14.25 -7.77
N ASN A 61 16.63 -14.18 -8.24
CA ASN A 61 17.30 -15.30 -8.92
C ASN A 61 17.48 -16.51 -8.00
N LYS A 62 17.86 -16.31 -6.73
CA LYS A 62 17.98 -17.40 -5.74
C LYS A 62 16.64 -18.08 -5.48
N LEU A 63 15.54 -17.33 -5.53
CA LEU A 63 14.17 -17.86 -5.42
C LEU A 63 13.68 -18.50 -6.72
N GLY A 64 14.47 -18.49 -7.80
CA GLY A 64 14.15 -19.12 -9.08
C GLY A 64 13.13 -18.36 -9.91
N TRP A 65 12.92 -17.06 -9.64
CA TRP A 65 11.94 -16.24 -10.37
C TRP A 65 12.35 -15.98 -11.80
N TYR A 66 13.65 -15.86 -12.04
CA TYR A 66 14.22 -15.86 -13.37
C TYR A 66 14.88 -17.20 -13.63
N ARG A 67 14.42 -17.90 -14.66
CA ARG A 67 15.10 -19.06 -15.21
C ARG A 67 15.99 -18.51 -16.33
N ALA A 68 17.28 -18.35 -16.06
CA ALA A 68 18.26 -18.18 -17.11
C ALA A 68 18.32 -19.44 -17.99
#